data_AF-A0A7W9U4S9-F1
#
_entry.id   AF-A0A7W9U4S9-F1
#
_cell.length_a   1.000
_cell.length_b   1.000
_cell.length_c   1.000
_cell.angle_alpha   90.00
_cell.angle_beta   90.00
_cell.angle_gamma   90.00
#
_symmetry.space_group_name_H-M   'P 1'
#
loop_
_entity.id
_entity.type
_entity.pdbx_description
1 polymer ?
#
loop_
_entity_poly.entity_id
_entity_poly.type
_entity_poly.pdbx_seq_one_letter_code
_entity_poly.pdbx_strand_id
1 'polypeptide(L)'
;MPLLHALLTRDFVDYYQSNAARLSAEGAVRRLAFEHDLDWRDELIKRVFDEPSRVLLWRSPDGRLGYWVMTMRRNGLAKLLQAVGNVAAGDTQLSQAATLSGGVPVYALKLAVGHTLLFAAKDDRLVVMSEPGILLDADGKTIGDRASALGKMLDDGGADALHTYRLDDAPEVNGHRLIVSVNYLSFGYQAFFAGVNALRFDFAASGKNADPADASGTWSTAALIDPAHLPQHWNSADLWRALPANAAACASLPVDWNDAANLFDKLGDGEQAASKIVRESFAGPAGVCWYAKSTLVAPVFVARLKPQAVQDPTQLAAIKSALAGAFGDAIGAYEAKAGNEAGYRRLPVKASEPSADVSVWTRPVSARSGTAQSAGSSYAAQLSAPRYFPVTLALAHGYVVFSPDARLVDDTLAVLDKRYPAIADTLAPQRLAATVMSITPATSAALVEREAGRSLPADQEAVFRNAARTHLLPKLHAVASYAPFALSLPDSLPSSLGWVPVQWHFESRASASPRGDTAAGRPLGAGPKDADDTGDSEGSHDQANQANQADQPGTSAN
;
A
#
# COMPACT_ATOMS: atom_id res chain seq x y z
N MET A 1 -16.57 -4.10 -6.14
CA MET A 1 -15.66 -3.02 -6.58
C MET A 1 -15.43 -3.11 -8.08
N PRO A 2 -15.75 -2.08 -8.87
CA PRO A 2 -15.55 -2.07 -10.31
C PRO A 2 -14.13 -2.47 -10.73
N LEU A 3 -13.12 -2.00 -9.98
CA LEU A 3 -11.70 -2.25 -10.23
C LEU A 3 -11.29 -3.73 -10.06
N LEU A 4 -11.98 -4.47 -9.19
CA LEU A 4 -11.64 -5.85 -8.87
C LEU A 4 -12.27 -6.84 -9.86
N HIS A 5 -13.32 -6.47 -10.60
CA HIS A 5 -14.00 -7.40 -11.50
C HIS A 5 -13.06 -7.94 -12.60
N ALA A 6 -12.20 -7.09 -13.19
CA ALA A 6 -11.22 -7.55 -14.17
C ALA A 6 -9.99 -8.25 -13.57
N LEU A 7 -9.81 -8.20 -12.24
CA LEU A 7 -8.69 -8.81 -11.52
C LEU A 7 -9.04 -10.16 -10.89
N LEU A 8 -10.29 -10.32 -10.48
CA LEU A 8 -10.86 -11.53 -9.89
C LEU A 8 -11.38 -12.43 -11.00
N THR A 9 -10.45 -13.01 -11.77
CA THR A 9 -10.77 -13.98 -12.83
C THR A 9 -11.13 -15.34 -12.25
N ARG A 10 -11.65 -16.24 -13.09
CA ARG A 10 -11.91 -17.63 -12.71
C ARG A 10 -10.66 -18.30 -12.12
N ASP A 11 -9.48 -18.04 -12.67
CA ASP A 11 -8.21 -18.56 -12.15
C ASP A 11 -7.92 -18.10 -10.71
N PHE A 12 -8.33 -16.88 -10.32
CA PHE A 12 -8.21 -16.41 -8.95
C PHE A 12 -9.13 -17.22 -8.01
N VAL A 13 -10.38 -17.44 -8.43
CA VAL A 13 -11.33 -18.24 -7.66
C VAL A 13 -10.85 -19.68 -7.55
N ASP A 14 -10.39 -20.27 -8.66
CA ASP A 14 -9.89 -21.63 -8.73
C ASP A 14 -8.64 -21.82 -7.84
N TYR A 15 -7.71 -20.86 -7.81
CA TYR A 15 -6.54 -20.88 -6.93
C TYR A 15 -6.91 -20.96 -5.44
N TYR A 16 -7.91 -20.19 -4.99
CA TYR A 16 -8.35 -20.21 -3.60
C TYR A 16 -9.21 -21.43 -3.28
N GLN A 17 -10.00 -21.94 -4.24
CA GLN A 17 -10.74 -23.19 -4.09
C GLN A 17 -9.80 -24.40 -4.00
N SER A 18 -8.68 -24.39 -4.74
CA SER A 18 -7.63 -25.40 -4.69
C SER A 18 -6.55 -25.11 -3.65
N ASN A 19 -6.79 -24.20 -2.69
CA ASN A 19 -5.78 -23.85 -1.70
C ASN A 19 -5.40 -25.09 -0.88
N ALA A 20 -4.11 -25.41 -0.84
CA ALA A 20 -3.57 -26.58 -0.17
C ALA A 20 -4.06 -26.69 1.28
N ALA A 21 -4.23 -25.58 2.00
CA ALA A 21 -4.74 -25.59 3.37
C ALA A 21 -6.18 -26.11 3.48
N ARG A 22 -7.07 -25.68 2.58
CA ARG A 22 -8.46 -26.14 2.53
C ARG A 22 -8.53 -27.62 2.15
N LEU A 23 -7.80 -28.02 1.10
CA LEU A 23 -7.75 -29.42 0.66
C LEU A 23 -7.15 -30.34 1.74
N SER A 24 -6.13 -29.85 2.46
CA SER A 24 -5.53 -30.60 3.58
C SER A 24 -6.48 -30.71 4.77
N ALA A 25 -7.24 -29.66 5.09
CA ALA A 25 -8.27 -29.69 6.12
C ALA A 25 -9.43 -30.63 5.76
N GLU A 26 -9.97 -30.52 4.56
CA GLU A 26 -11.02 -31.43 4.06
C GLU A 26 -10.51 -32.89 4.04
N GLY A 27 -9.26 -33.11 3.60
CA GLY A 27 -8.62 -34.42 3.60
C GLY A 27 -8.41 -35.01 5.00
N ALA A 28 -7.90 -34.21 5.94
CA ALA A 28 -7.69 -34.64 7.32
C ALA A 28 -9.02 -34.99 8.01
N VAL A 29 -10.06 -34.17 7.82
CA VAL A 29 -11.39 -34.42 8.37
C VAL A 29 -12.01 -35.68 7.79
N ARG A 30 -11.90 -35.91 6.48
CA ARG A 30 -12.40 -37.14 5.83
C ARG A 30 -11.66 -38.39 6.32
N ARG A 31 -10.34 -38.29 6.49
CA ARG A 31 -9.52 -39.37 7.05
C ARG A 31 -9.95 -39.71 8.47
N LEU A 32 -10.09 -38.71 9.34
CA LEU A 32 -10.55 -38.91 10.72
C LEU A 32 -11.95 -39.54 10.76
N ALA A 33 -12.87 -39.10 9.89
CA ALA A 33 -14.20 -39.67 9.81
C ALA A 33 -14.17 -41.16 9.40
N PHE A 34 -13.31 -41.50 8.43
CA PHE A 34 -13.17 -42.88 7.97
C PHE A 34 -12.44 -43.78 8.99
N GLU A 35 -11.35 -43.32 9.59
CA GLU A 35 -10.53 -44.13 10.52
C GLU A 35 -11.21 -44.36 11.86
N HIS A 36 -12.13 -43.49 12.27
CA HIS A 36 -12.85 -43.57 13.56
C HIS A 36 -14.35 -43.81 13.41
N ASP A 37 -14.80 -44.35 12.26
CA ASP A 37 -16.20 -44.71 11.96
C ASP A 37 -17.23 -43.61 12.31
N LEU A 38 -16.91 -42.36 11.99
CA LEU A 38 -17.79 -41.21 12.24
C LEU A 38 -18.76 -41.03 11.06
N ASP A 39 -20.07 -40.92 11.33
CA ASP A 39 -21.09 -40.61 10.30
C ASP A 39 -21.09 -39.11 9.90
N TRP A 40 -19.90 -38.61 9.54
CA TRP A 40 -19.72 -37.25 9.04
C TRP A 40 -19.96 -37.24 7.53
N ARG A 41 -21.21 -37.04 7.12
CA ARG A 41 -21.57 -36.92 5.70
C ARG A 41 -20.83 -35.73 5.05
N ASP A 42 -20.47 -35.85 3.77
CA ASP A 42 -19.83 -34.75 3.00
C ASP A 42 -20.66 -33.44 3.04
N GLU A 43 -21.99 -33.53 3.15
CA GLU A 43 -22.86 -32.36 3.35
C GLU A 43 -22.70 -31.68 4.72
N LEU A 44 -22.29 -32.41 5.77
CA LEU A 44 -22.02 -31.85 7.09
C LEU A 44 -20.78 -30.97 7.03
N ILE A 45 -19.73 -31.44 6.34
CA ILE A 45 -18.46 -30.74 6.11
C ILE A 45 -18.71 -29.48 5.28
N LYS A 46 -19.43 -29.57 4.16
CA LYS A 46 -19.82 -28.39 3.37
C LYS A 46 -20.60 -27.36 4.20
N ARG A 47 -21.57 -27.83 5.00
CA ARG A 47 -22.30 -26.97 5.95
C ARG A 47 -21.44 -26.34 7.05
N VAL A 48 -20.22 -26.83 7.34
CA VAL A 48 -19.26 -26.14 8.26
C VAL A 48 -18.69 -24.90 7.61
N PHE A 49 -18.42 -24.95 6.32
CA PHE A 49 -17.74 -23.87 5.62
C PHE A 49 -18.70 -22.83 5.04
N ASP A 50 -20.00 -23.12 4.94
CA ASP A 50 -21.00 -22.25 4.32
C ASP A 50 -21.75 -21.32 5.30
N GLU A 51 -21.46 -21.37 6.61
CA GLU A 51 -22.11 -20.52 7.63
C GLU A 51 -21.42 -19.14 7.78
N PRO A 52 -22.16 -18.09 8.19
CA PRO A 52 -21.56 -16.81 8.51
C PRO A 52 -20.49 -16.95 9.60
N SER A 53 -19.29 -16.48 9.30
CA SER A 53 -18.18 -16.47 10.23
C SER A 53 -17.55 -15.09 10.33
N ARG A 54 -16.94 -14.82 11.47
CA ARG A 54 -16.13 -13.61 11.69
C ARG A 54 -14.68 -14.03 11.74
N VAL A 55 -13.85 -13.42 10.91
CA VAL A 55 -12.41 -13.70 10.87
C VAL A 55 -11.66 -12.45 11.28
N LEU A 56 -10.83 -12.58 12.32
CA LEU A 56 -9.88 -11.58 12.76
C LEU A 56 -8.51 -11.97 12.24
N LEU A 57 -7.79 -11.04 11.61
CA LEU A 57 -6.46 -11.29 11.03
C LEU A 57 -5.46 -10.23 11.49
N TRP A 58 -4.23 -10.63 11.77
CA TRP A 58 -3.15 -9.72 12.14
C TRP A 58 -1.77 -10.27 11.78
N ARG A 59 -0.73 -9.46 12.05
CA ARG A 59 0.64 -9.80 11.71
C ARG A 59 1.18 -10.92 12.60
N SER A 60 1.77 -11.95 11.99
CA SER A 60 2.61 -12.94 12.66
C SER A 60 3.94 -12.31 13.14
N PRO A 61 4.73 -13.00 13.98
CA PRO A 61 6.03 -12.53 14.45
C PRO A 61 7.03 -12.16 13.34
N ASP A 62 6.86 -12.69 12.12
CA ASP A 62 7.65 -12.35 10.93
C ASP A 62 7.17 -11.06 10.22
N GLY A 63 6.13 -10.39 10.74
CA GLY A 63 5.55 -9.17 10.21
C GLY A 63 4.55 -9.36 9.05
N ARG A 64 4.36 -10.59 8.56
CA ARG A 64 3.40 -10.90 7.48
C ARG A 64 1.99 -11.06 8.04
N LEU A 65 0.96 -10.89 7.21
CA LEU A 65 -0.39 -11.28 7.61
C LEU A 65 -0.45 -12.81 7.66
N GLY A 66 -0.54 -13.39 8.85
CA GLY A 66 -0.41 -14.84 9.04
C GLY A 66 -1.30 -15.38 10.15
N TYR A 67 -1.48 -14.60 11.22
CA TYR A 67 -2.32 -15.03 12.35
C TYR A 67 -3.78 -14.70 12.04
N TRP A 68 -4.65 -15.70 12.19
CA TRP A 68 -6.08 -15.50 12.12
C TRP A 68 -6.85 -16.32 13.14
N VAL A 69 -7.96 -15.75 13.59
CA VAL A 69 -8.97 -16.41 14.44
C VAL A 69 -10.32 -16.28 13.77
N MET A 70 -10.99 -17.41 13.58
CA MET A 70 -12.33 -17.50 13.03
C MET A 70 -13.30 -17.88 14.14
N THR A 71 -14.39 -17.12 14.26
CA THR A 71 -15.50 -17.44 15.17
C THR A 71 -16.76 -17.71 14.34
N MET A 72 -17.54 -18.70 14.73
CA MET A 72 -18.80 -19.04 14.09
C MET A 72 -19.81 -19.58 15.11
N ARG A 73 -21.09 -19.46 14.77
CA ARG A 73 -22.18 -20.04 15.56
C ARG A 73 -22.81 -21.18 14.77
N ARG A 74 -22.97 -22.33 15.42
CA ARG A 74 -23.54 -23.54 14.83
C ARG A 74 -24.30 -24.38 15.84
N ASN A 75 -25.53 -24.68 15.49
CA ASN A 75 -26.36 -25.61 16.24
C ASN A 75 -25.82 -27.05 16.14
N GLY A 76 -25.77 -27.75 17.28
CA GLY A 76 -25.40 -29.17 17.34
C GLY A 76 -23.89 -29.44 17.43
N LEU A 77 -23.07 -28.42 17.66
CA LEU A 77 -21.61 -28.55 17.78
C LEU A 77 -21.18 -29.42 18.96
N ALA A 78 -21.94 -29.44 20.05
CA ALA A 78 -21.68 -30.27 21.22
C ALA A 78 -21.55 -31.77 20.90
N LYS A 79 -22.40 -32.30 20.00
CA LYS A 79 -22.32 -33.71 19.58
C LYS A 79 -21.07 -34.00 18.74
N LEU A 80 -20.69 -33.06 17.88
CA LEU A 80 -19.47 -33.15 17.07
C LEU A 80 -18.23 -33.14 17.98
N LEU A 81 -18.18 -32.24 18.96
CA LEU A 81 -17.06 -32.16 19.90
C LEU A 81 -16.92 -33.39 20.80
N GLN A 82 -18.02 -34.02 21.20
CA GLN A 82 -17.95 -35.26 21.99
C GLN A 82 -17.24 -36.37 21.20
N ALA A 83 -17.53 -36.50 19.91
CA ALA A 83 -16.84 -37.43 19.03
C ALA A 83 -15.35 -37.06 18.87
N VAL A 84 -15.06 -35.77 18.64
CA VAL A 84 -13.68 -35.25 18.55
C VAL A 84 -12.88 -35.56 19.81
N GLY A 85 -13.46 -35.38 21.00
CA GLY A 85 -12.79 -35.66 22.27
C GLY A 85 -12.36 -37.13 22.43
N ASN A 86 -13.21 -38.07 21.99
CA ASN A 86 -12.87 -39.49 22.01
C ASN A 86 -11.72 -39.81 21.04
N VAL A 87 -11.74 -39.21 19.84
CA VAL A 87 -10.70 -39.41 18.82
C VAL A 87 -9.36 -38.80 19.26
N ALA A 88 -9.39 -37.60 19.83
CA ALA A 88 -8.20 -36.86 20.25
C ALA A 88 -7.36 -37.58 21.33
N ALA A 89 -7.92 -38.58 22.01
CA ALA A 89 -7.21 -39.36 23.03
C ALA A 89 -6.21 -40.37 22.43
N GLY A 90 -6.37 -40.76 21.16
CA GLY A 90 -5.56 -41.81 20.53
C GLY A 90 -5.04 -41.49 19.13
N ASP A 91 -5.42 -40.35 18.55
CA ASP A 91 -5.04 -39.96 17.20
C ASP A 91 -3.71 -39.18 17.14
N THR A 92 -2.98 -39.30 16.02
CA THR A 92 -1.68 -38.62 15.83
C THR A 92 -1.80 -37.24 15.17
N GLN A 93 -2.88 -37.04 14.41
CA GLN A 93 -3.23 -35.79 13.73
C GLN A 93 -4.15 -34.91 14.58
N LEU A 94 -4.96 -35.48 15.47
CA LEU A 94 -5.82 -34.77 16.39
C LEU A 94 -5.40 -35.03 17.85
N SER A 95 -5.08 -33.98 18.60
CA SER A 95 -4.72 -34.08 20.02
C SER A 95 -5.26 -32.92 20.84
N GLN A 96 -5.57 -33.13 22.11
CA GLN A 96 -5.86 -32.01 23.02
C GLN A 96 -4.55 -31.25 23.33
N ALA A 97 -4.52 -29.95 23.02
CA ALA A 97 -3.35 -29.10 23.16
C ALA A 97 -3.38 -28.21 24.40
N ALA A 98 -4.58 -27.80 24.83
CA ALA A 98 -4.75 -26.95 26.01
C ALA A 98 -6.17 -27.09 26.58
N THR A 99 -6.41 -26.39 27.69
CA THR A 99 -7.75 -26.20 28.28
C THR A 99 -7.91 -24.73 28.62
N LEU A 100 -9.00 -24.11 28.15
CA LEU A 100 -9.35 -22.73 28.47
C LEU A 100 -10.14 -22.65 29.79
N SER A 101 -10.34 -21.43 30.27
CA SER A 101 -11.22 -21.13 31.41
C SER A 101 -12.60 -21.75 31.23
N GLY A 102 -13.17 -22.30 32.31
CA GLY A 102 -14.43 -23.04 32.25
C GLY A 102 -14.31 -24.48 31.75
N GLY A 103 -13.08 -25.02 31.63
CA GLY A 103 -12.84 -26.42 31.28
C GLY A 103 -13.01 -26.74 29.81
N VAL A 104 -13.01 -25.73 28.93
CA VAL A 104 -13.20 -25.93 27.49
C VAL A 104 -11.91 -26.49 26.87
N PRO A 105 -11.91 -27.71 26.32
CA PRO A 105 -10.72 -28.27 25.70
C PRO A 105 -10.39 -27.55 24.38
N VAL A 106 -9.11 -27.37 24.13
CA VAL A 106 -8.57 -26.89 22.85
C VAL A 106 -7.90 -28.06 22.15
N TYR A 107 -8.34 -28.33 20.93
CA TYR A 107 -7.80 -29.41 20.10
C TYR A 107 -6.87 -28.84 19.04
N ALA A 108 -5.78 -29.56 18.77
CA ALA A 108 -4.85 -29.32 17.68
C ALA A 108 -5.11 -30.32 16.56
N LEU A 109 -5.32 -29.82 15.35
CA LEU A 109 -5.45 -30.60 14.11
C LEU A 109 -4.24 -30.35 13.22
N LYS A 110 -3.36 -31.35 13.10
CA LYS A 110 -2.19 -31.33 12.22
C LYS A 110 -2.63 -31.62 10.79
N LEU A 111 -2.47 -30.64 9.90
CA LEU A 111 -2.86 -30.72 8.50
C LEU A 111 -1.70 -31.19 7.61
N ALA A 112 -0.54 -30.57 7.80
CA ALA A 112 0.69 -30.85 7.06
C ALA A 112 1.90 -30.43 7.90
N VAL A 113 3.12 -30.70 7.41
CA VAL A 113 4.34 -30.24 8.07
C VAL A 113 4.30 -28.72 8.20
N GLY A 114 4.42 -28.22 9.43
CA GLY A 114 4.36 -26.77 9.72
C GLY A 114 2.96 -26.17 9.76
N HIS A 115 1.89 -26.97 9.58
CA HIS A 115 0.52 -26.47 9.56
C HIS A 115 -0.36 -27.23 10.56
N THR A 116 -0.66 -26.59 11.69
CA THR A 116 -1.53 -27.12 12.73
C THR A 116 -2.59 -26.08 13.06
N LEU A 117 -3.87 -26.41 12.91
CA LEU A 117 -4.94 -25.54 13.38
C LEU A 117 -5.26 -25.85 14.84
N LEU A 118 -5.60 -24.84 15.63
CA LEU A 118 -6.24 -25.08 16.91
C LEU A 118 -7.73 -24.78 16.80
N PHE A 119 -8.56 -25.52 17.52
CA PHE A 119 -9.97 -25.18 17.63
C PHE A 119 -10.53 -25.53 19.01
N ALA A 120 -11.50 -24.75 19.45
CA ALA A 120 -12.20 -24.93 20.71
C ALA A 120 -13.66 -24.58 20.48
N ALA A 121 -14.55 -25.23 21.21
CA ALA A 121 -15.97 -24.93 21.10
C ALA A 121 -16.70 -25.08 22.42
N LYS A 122 -17.70 -24.22 22.58
CA LYS A 122 -18.54 -24.09 23.78
C LYS A 122 -19.96 -23.83 23.32
N ASP A 123 -20.90 -24.64 23.80
CA ASP A 123 -22.31 -24.58 23.39
C ASP A 123 -22.48 -24.69 21.86
N ASP A 124 -22.94 -23.62 21.22
CA ASP A 124 -23.10 -23.49 19.78
C ASP A 124 -22.02 -22.62 19.13
N ARG A 125 -20.94 -22.28 19.84
CA ARG A 125 -19.86 -21.45 19.30
C ARG A 125 -18.59 -22.26 19.05
N LEU A 126 -17.98 -22.02 17.89
CA LEU A 126 -16.69 -22.55 17.49
C LEU A 126 -15.70 -21.40 17.31
N VAL A 127 -14.50 -21.58 17.84
CA VAL A 127 -13.35 -20.73 17.55
C VAL A 127 -12.26 -21.60 16.92
N VAL A 128 -11.73 -21.15 15.79
CA VAL A 128 -10.61 -21.79 15.07
C VAL A 128 -9.46 -20.80 14.96
N MET A 129 -8.24 -21.26 15.17
CA MET A 129 -7.02 -20.47 15.14
C MET A 129 -6.07 -21.03 14.08
N SER A 130 -5.36 -20.13 13.40
CA SER A 130 -4.44 -20.47 12.31
C SER A 130 -3.26 -21.33 12.73
N GLU A 131 -2.80 -21.19 13.98
CA GLU A 131 -1.61 -21.87 14.47
C GLU A 131 -1.50 -21.92 16.00
N PRO A 132 -0.66 -22.82 16.55
CA PRO A 132 -0.47 -22.94 17.99
C PRO A 132 0.07 -21.69 18.64
N GLY A 133 0.94 -20.93 17.96
CA GLY A 133 1.57 -19.71 18.46
C GLY A 133 0.60 -18.57 18.79
N ILE A 134 -0.68 -18.69 18.41
CA ILE A 134 -1.74 -17.78 18.87
C ILE A 134 -2.05 -18.00 20.35
N LEU A 135 -2.10 -19.24 20.83
CA LEU A 135 -2.50 -19.58 22.20
C LEU A 135 -1.33 -20.03 23.07
N LEU A 136 -0.35 -20.70 22.48
CA LEU A 136 0.73 -21.37 23.18
C LEU A 136 2.03 -20.58 23.01
N ASP A 137 2.85 -20.57 24.07
CA ASP A 137 4.23 -20.09 24.02
C ASP A 137 5.18 -21.14 23.40
N ALA A 138 6.47 -20.83 23.37
CA ALA A 138 7.49 -21.72 22.81
C ALA A 138 7.64 -23.04 23.57
N ASP A 139 7.24 -23.09 24.85
CA ASP A 139 7.25 -24.28 25.69
C ASP A 139 5.93 -25.09 25.56
N GLY A 140 5.00 -24.63 24.72
CA GLY A 140 3.68 -25.24 24.56
C GLY A 140 2.71 -24.91 25.71
N LYS A 141 3.02 -23.92 26.55
CA LYS A 141 2.13 -23.48 27.64
C LYS A 141 1.18 -22.40 27.16
N THR A 142 -0.02 -22.41 27.73
CA THR A 142 -1.06 -21.43 27.44
C THR A 142 -0.67 -20.03 27.88
N ILE A 143 -0.79 -19.05 26.98
CA ILE A 143 -0.59 -17.63 27.27
C ILE A 143 -1.89 -17.07 27.88
N GLY A 144 -1.85 -16.68 29.16
CA GLY A 144 -3.03 -16.36 29.97
C GLY A 144 -3.98 -15.32 29.39
N ASP A 145 -3.46 -14.16 28.94
CA ASP A 145 -4.29 -13.09 28.37
C ASP A 145 -4.99 -13.54 27.08
N ARG A 146 -4.30 -14.34 26.26
CA ARG A 146 -4.82 -14.83 24.99
C ARG A 146 -5.87 -15.92 25.20
N ALA A 147 -5.66 -16.80 26.17
CA ALA A 147 -6.66 -17.79 26.58
C ALA A 147 -7.92 -17.13 27.15
N SER A 148 -7.76 -16.05 27.92
CA SER A 148 -8.87 -15.28 28.45
C SER A 148 -9.67 -14.62 27.32
N ALA A 149 -8.98 -14.02 26.34
CA ALA A 149 -9.62 -13.44 25.16
C ALA A 149 -10.39 -14.49 24.33
N LEU A 150 -9.81 -15.67 24.09
CA LEU A 150 -10.48 -16.76 23.37
C LEU A 150 -11.67 -17.33 24.14
N GLY A 151 -11.55 -17.47 25.47
CA GLY A 151 -12.66 -17.86 26.34
C GLY A 151 -13.83 -16.89 26.22
N LYS A 152 -13.54 -15.58 26.25
CA LYS A 152 -14.55 -14.54 26.03
C LYS A 152 -15.17 -14.60 24.63
N MET A 153 -14.38 -14.85 23.59
CA MET A 153 -14.91 -15.07 22.23
C MET A 153 -15.84 -16.28 22.14
N LEU A 154 -15.59 -17.33 22.91
CA LEU A 154 -16.47 -18.49 23.04
C LEU A 154 -17.74 -18.20 23.83
N ASP A 155 -17.79 -17.12 24.60
CA ASP A 155 -18.98 -16.68 25.32
C ASP A 155 -19.83 -15.71 24.46
N ASP A 156 -19.21 -14.66 23.92
CA ASP A 156 -19.89 -13.54 23.27
C ASP A 156 -19.82 -13.53 21.73
N GLY A 157 -18.96 -14.37 21.13
CA GLY A 157 -18.73 -14.41 19.68
C GLY A 157 -17.81 -13.31 19.14
N GLY A 158 -16.94 -12.75 19.99
CA GLY A 158 -16.01 -11.68 19.64
C GLY A 158 -16.63 -10.30 19.69
N ALA A 159 -17.52 -10.03 20.66
CA ALA A 159 -18.20 -8.73 20.80
C ALA A 159 -17.20 -7.57 20.96
N ASP A 160 -16.08 -7.79 21.66
CA ASP A 160 -15.02 -6.78 21.82
C ASP A 160 -14.47 -6.26 20.48
N ALA A 161 -14.34 -7.14 19.49
CA ALA A 161 -13.87 -6.76 18.16
C ALA A 161 -14.88 -5.86 17.45
N LEU A 162 -16.18 -6.16 17.57
CA LEU A 162 -17.25 -5.31 17.04
C LEU A 162 -17.25 -3.94 17.74
N HIS A 163 -17.15 -3.94 19.06
CA HIS A 163 -17.15 -2.74 19.87
C HIS A 163 -15.96 -1.81 19.55
N THR A 164 -14.78 -2.39 19.39
CA THR A 164 -13.55 -1.68 19.00
C THR A 164 -13.73 -0.87 17.72
N TYR A 165 -14.47 -1.43 16.76
CA TYR A 165 -14.75 -0.80 15.47
C TYR A 165 -16.14 -0.14 15.39
N ARG A 166 -16.83 0.06 16.52
CA ARG A 166 -18.16 0.69 16.59
C ARG A 166 -19.17 0.02 15.64
N LEU A 167 -19.26 -1.30 15.72
CA LEU A 167 -20.17 -2.11 14.92
C LEU A 167 -21.31 -2.73 15.73
N ASP A 168 -21.42 -2.40 17.01
CA ASP A 168 -22.43 -2.98 17.91
C ASP A 168 -23.85 -2.85 17.33
N ASP A 169 -24.15 -1.68 16.75
CA ASP A 169 -25.44 -1.37 16.11
C ASP A 169 -25.36 -1.31 14.58
N ALA A 170 -24.24 -1.77 13.99
CA ALA A 170 -24.09 -1.70 12.54
C ALA A 170 -25.04 -2.70 11.87
N PRO A 171 -25.78 -2.30 10.82
CA PRO A 171 -26.69 -3.21 10.13
C PRO A 171 -25.92 -4.42 9.58
N GLU A 172 -26.54 -5.59 9.71
CA GLU A 172 -26.02 -6.81 9.10
C GLU A 172 -25.98 -6.65 7.58
N VAL A 173 -24.86 -7.07 7.00
CA VAL A 173 -24.69 -7.10 5.54
C VAL A 173 -25.04 -8.51 5.09
N ASN A 174 -26.05 -8.65 4.24
CA ASN A 174 -26.29 -9.89 3.53
C ASN A 174 -25.17 -10.10 2.49
N GLY A 175 -24.01 -10.60 2.93
CA GLY A 175 -22.79 -10.71 2.15
C GLY A 175 -21.55 -10.58 3.03
N HIS A 176 -20.54 -9.81 2.59
CA HIS A 176 -19.26 -9.69 3.30
C HIS A 176 -19.01 -8.26 3.78
N ARG A 177 -18.48 -8.14 5.00
CA ARG A 177 -17.94 -6.89 5.55
C ARG A 177 -16.46 -7.08 5.84
N LEU A 178 -15.61 -6.28 5.22
CA LEU A 178 -14.18 -6.23 5.49
C LEU A 178 -13.84 -4.94 6.22
N ILE A 179 -13.12 -5.04 7.33
CA ILE A 179 -12.60 -3.88 8.06
C ILE A 179 -11.08 -3.99 8.11
N VAL A 180 -10.43 -2.90 7.73
CA VAL A 180 -8.98 -2.80 7.71
C VAL A 180 -8.57 -1.63 8.59
N SER A 181 -7.86 -1.92 9.69
CA SER A 181 -7.29 -0.87 10.54
C SER A 181 -6.27 -0.05 9.75
N VAL A 182 -6.28 1.27 9.95
CA VAL A 182 -5.27 2.16 9.36
C VAL A 182 -3.88 1.82 9.88
N ASN A 183 -3.73 1.25 11.08
CA ASN A 183 -2.43 0.74 11.57
C ASN A 183 -1.84 -0.35 10.68
N TYR A 184 -2.70 -1.09 9.96
CA TYR A 184 -2.24 -2.04 8.98
C TYR A 184 -1.82 -1.34 7.67
N LEU A 185 -2.63 -0.39 7.20
CA LEU A 185 -2.46 0.33 5.92
C LEU A 185 -1.36 1.38 5.92
N SER A 186 -1.06 1.97 7.08
CA SER A 186 -0.13 3.10 7.21
C SER A 186 1.33 2.67 7.18
N PHE A 187 1.64 1.37 7.22
CA PHE A 187 3.02 0.84 7.21
C PHE A 187 3.99 1.54 8.19
N GLY A 188 3.49 2.00 9.35
CA GLY A 188 4.29 2.70 10.37
C GLY A 188 4.18 4.24 10.33
N TYR A 189 3.44 4.80 9.37
CA TYR A 189 3.20 6.24 9.22
C TYR A 189 1.92 6.73 9.90
N GLN A 190 1.39 6.00 10.89
CA GLN A 190 0.11 6.31 11.54
C GLN A 190 0.01 7.75 12.10
N ALA A 191 1.13 8.37 12.49
CA ALA A 191 1.15 9.75 12.97
C ALA A 191 0.64 10.78 11.93
N PHE A 192 0.68 10.44 10.63
CA PHE A 192 0.19 11.32 9.55
C PHE A 192 -1.28 11.06 9.17
N PHE A 193 -1.92 10.06 9.76
CA PHE A 193 -3.33 9.72 9.55
C PHE A 193 -4.10 9.83 10.86
N ALA A 194 -3.70 10.79 11.71
CA ALA A 194 -4.28 10.97 13.02
C ALA A 194 -5.80 11.11 12.88
N GLY A 195 -6.53 10.32 13.67
CA GLY A 195 -7.99 10.29 13.67
C GLY A 195 -8.69 9.51 12.55
N VAL A 196 -7.99 8.79 11.69
CA VAL A 196 -8.63 7.74 10.86
C VAL A 196 -8.25 6.37 11.41
N ASN A 197 -9.20 5.65 12.00
CA ASN A 197 -8.91 4.42 12.73
C ASN A 197 -9.01 3.17 11.85
N ALA A 198 -9.96 3.14 10.91
CA ALA A 198 -10.20 2.00 10.03
C ALA A 198 -10.96 2.38 8.76
N LEU A 199 -10.84 1.53 7.74
CA LEU A 199 -11.71 1.52 6.55
C LEU A 199 -12.61 0.30 6.59
N ARG A 200 -13.88 0.48 6.22
CA ARG A 200 -14.89 -0.57 6.08
C ARG A 200 -15.33 -0.69 4.65
N PHE A 201 -15.44 -1.91 4.17
CA PHE A 201 -15.97 -2.26 2.86
C PHE A 201 -17.11 -3.25 3.06
N ASP A 202 -18.31 -2.85 2.65
CA ASP A 202 -19.49 -3.69 2.69
C ASP A 202 -19.80 -4.17 1.28
N PHE A 203 -20.00 -5.48 1.11
CA PHE A 203 -20.33 -6.15 -0.14
C PHE A 203 -21.62 -6.93 0.07
N ALA A 204 -22.75 -6.34 -0.31
CA ALA A 204 -24.03 -7.04 -0.24
C ALA A 204 -24.20 -7.93 -1.48
N ALA A 205 -24.69 -9.15 -1.28
CA ALA A 205 -25.12 -10.04 -2.34
C ALA A 205 -26.37 -9.46 -3.03
N SER A 206 -26.48 -9.64 -4.36
CA SER A 206 -27.74 -9.30 -5.04
C SER A 206 -28.84 -10.23 -4.53
N GLY A 207 -30.05 -9.70 -4.34
CA GLY A 207 -31.20 -10.53 -3.99
C GLY A 207 -31.44 -11.61 -5.04
N LYS A 208 -31.96 -12.78 -4.64
CA LYS A 208 -32.28 -13.90 -5.55
C LYS A 208 -33.28 -13.54 -6.67
N ASN A 209 -33.96 -12.40 -6.52
CA ASN A 209 -34.94 -11.86 -7.47
C ASN A 209 -34.56 -10.46 -7.98
N ALA A 210 -33.27 -10.07 -7.88
CA ALA A 210 -32.81 -8.80 -8.43
C ALA A 210 -32.93 -8.83 -9.97
N ASP A 211 -33.32 -7.70 -10.55
CA ASP A 211 -33.31 -7.50 -12.00
C ASP A 211 -31.90 -7.85 -12.53
N PRO A 212 -31.72 -8.54 -13.67
CA PRO A 212 -30.40 -8.77 -14.26
C PRO A 212 -29.55 -7.50 -14.42
N ALA A 213 -30.14 -6.32 -14.48
CA ALA A 213 -29.42 -5.03 -14.41
C ALA A 213 -28.87 -4.69 -13.01
N ASP A 214 -29.48 -5.21 -11.94
CA ASP A 214 -29.12 -5.06 -10.52
C ASP A 214 -28.37 -6.30 -9.94
N ALA A 215 -27.99 -7.25 -10.80
CA ALA A 215 -27.30 -8.49 -10.40
C ALA A 215 -25.88 -8.26 -9.86
N SER A 216 -25.30 -7.07 -10.04
CA SER A 216 -24.06 -6.68 -9.37
C SER A 216 -24.40 -6.19 -7.97
N GLY A 217 -24.18 -7.05 -6.96
CA GLY A 217 -24.40 -6.70 -5.55
C GLY A 217 -23.90 -5.31 -5.16
N THR A 218 -24.62 -4.62 -4.26
CA THR A 218 -24.27 -3.26 -3.85
C THR A 218 -23.04 -3.28 -2.96
N TRP A 219 -22.14 -2.32 -3.16
CA TRP A 219 -20.97 -2.16 -2.31
C TRP A 219 -20.88 -0.73 -1.78
N SER A 220 -20.34 -0.59 -0.57
CA SER A 220 -20.11 0.72 0.04
C SER A 220 -18.77 0.75 0.78
N THR A 221 -18.23 1.95 0.95
CA THR A 221 -17.02 2.19 1.73
C THR A 221 -17.31 3.21 2.81
N ALA A 222 -16.75 3.01 3.99
CA ALA A 222 -16.80 3.96 5.09
C ALA A 222 -15.45 4.07 5.77
N ALA A 223 -15.18 5.23 6.40
CA ALA A 223 -14.00 5.45 7.24
C ALA A 223 -14.45 5.66 8.69
N LEU A 224 -13.73 5.05 9.64
CA LEU A 224 -13.95 5.26 11.06
C LEU A 224 -13.13 6.47 11.48
N ILE A 225 -13.82 7.56 11.80
CA ILE A 225 -13.26 8.88 12.06
C ILE A 225 -13.29 9.15 13.56
N ASP A 226 -12.13 9.43 14.13
CA ASP A 226 -11.95 9.96 15.47
C ASP A 226 -11.70 11.48 15.40
N PRO A 227 -12.68 12.30 15.81
CA PRO A 227 -12.56 13.75 15.71
C PRO A 227 -11.60 14.37 16.73
N ALA A 228 -11.09 13.62 17.70
CA ALA A 228 -10.15 14.15 18.69
C ALA A 228 -8.85 14.67 18.05
N HIS A 229 -8.51 14.15 16.87
CA HIS A 229 -7.26 14.46 16.16
C HIS A 229 -7.49 15.03 14.76
N LEU A 230 -8.74 15.39 14.42
CA LEU A 230 -9.12 15.84 13.08
C LEU A 230 -9.83 17.19 13.12
N PRO A 231 -9.58 18.08 12.15
CA PRO A 231 -10.38 19.28 12.01
C PRO A 231 -11.82 18.89 11.63
N GLN A 232 -12.81 19.61 12.14
CA GLN A 232 -14.22 19.41 11.75
C GLN A 232 -14.45 19.57 10.24
N HIS A 233 -13.62 20.40 9.59
CA HIS A 233 -13.61 20.63 8.15
C HIS A 233 -12.25 20.29 7.57
N TRP A 234 -12.23 19.28 6.71
CA TRP A 234 -11.05 18.86 5.98
C TRP A 234 -11.13 19.41 4.55
N ASN A 235 -10.51 20.57 4.32
CA ASN A 235 -10.49 21.21 2.99
C ASN A 235 -9.14 20.98 2.28
N SER A 236 -9.17 20.21 1.19
CA SER A 236 -7.99 19.83 0.41
C SER A 236 -7.81 20.64 -0.87
N ALA A 237 -8.66 21.62 -1.16
CA ALA A 237 -8.68 22.31 -2.45
C ALA A 237 -7.34 22.98 -2.80
N ASP A 238 -6.72 23.66 -1.83
CA ASP A 238 -5.43 24.35 -2.05
C ASP A 238 -4.26 23.40 -2.23
N LEU A 239 -4.35 22.16 -1.72
CA LEU A 239 -3.35 21.13 -1.98
C LEU A 239 -3.46 20.62 -3.42
N TRP A 240 -4.68 20.34 -3.89
CA TRP A 240 -4.90 19.84 -5.25
C TRP A 240 -4.49 20.84 -6.33
N ARG A 241 -4.48 22.14 -6.01
CA ARG A 241 -3.97 23.21 -6.88
C ARG A 241 -2.45 23.29 -6.93
N ALA A 242 -1.75 22.79 -5.90
CA ALA A 242 -0.30 22.82 -5.82
C ALA A 242 0.35 21.55 -6.40
N LEU A 243 -0.36 20.43 -6.40
CA LEU A 243 0.19 19.13 -6.77
C LEU A 243 0.16 18.89 -8.29
N PRO A 244 1.24 18.36 -8.90
CA PRO A 244 1.30 18.04 -10.32
C PRO A 244 0.25 17.03 -10.77
N ALA A 245 -0.37 17.29 -11.92
CA ALA A 245 -1.30 16.35 -12.56
C ALA A 245 -0.64 15.00 -12.89
N ASN A 246 -1.47 14.02 -13.29
CA ASN A 246 -1.05 12.67 -13.69
C ASN A 246 -0.30 11.88 -12.61
N ALA A 247 -0.65 12.07 -11.33
CA ALA A 247 -0.15 11.23 -10.26
C ALA A 247 -0.72 9.80 -10.36
N ALA A 248 0.09 8.81 -9.98
CA ALA A 248 -0.36 7.42 -9.80
C ALA A 248 -1.41 7.34 -8.70
N ALA A 249 -1.11 7.95 -7.56
CA ALA A 249 -2.02 8.11 -6.44
C ALA A 249 -1.61 9.35 -5.67
N CYS A 250 -2.59 10.05 -5.12
CA CYS A 250 -2.39 11.14 -4.19
C CYS A 250 -3.37 11.02 -3.05
N ALA A 251 -2.91 11.32 -1.84
CA ALA A 251 -3.74 11.42 -0.66
C ALA A 251 -3.54 12.78 0.00
N SER A 252 -4.64 13.39 0.42
CA SER A 252 -4.62 14.42 1.44
C SER A 252 -4.53 13.70 2.78
N LEU A 253 -3.76 14.27 3.69
CA LEU A 253 -3.49 13.72 5.01
C LEU A 253 -3.91 14.77 6.04
N PRO A 254 -4.77 14.41 7.00
CA PRO A 254 -5.24 15.36 8.00
C PRO A 254 -4.22 15.42 9.14
N VAL A 255 -3.10 16.08 8.88
CA VAL A 255 -1.97 16.12 9.79
C VAL A 255 -2.31 16.96 11.03
N ASP A 256 -2.13 16.37 12.21
CA ASP A 256 -2.03 17.12 13.45
C ASP A 256 -0.62 17.70 13.57
N TRP A 257 -0.49 19.00 13.34
CA TRP A 257 0.80 19.70 13.36
C TRP A 257 1.42 19.80 14.76
N ASN A 258 0.64 19.64 15.83
CA ASN A 258 1.20 19.55 17.19
C ASN A 258 1.86 18.21 17.41
N ASP A 259 1.20 17.12 17.01
CA ASP A 259 1.77 15.78 17.09
C ASP A 259 2.98 15.63 16.16
N ALA A 260 2.91 16.19 14.96
CA ALA A 260 4.05 16.22 14.04
C ALA A 260 5.25 16.98 14.62
N ALA A 261 5.02 18.10 15.33
CA ALA A 261 6.09 18.83 16.00
C ALA A 261 6.76 18.03 17.13
N ASN A 262 6.00 17.21 17.87
CA ASN A 262 6.57 16.34 18.90
C ASN A 262 7.54 15.27 18.33
N LEU A 263 7.50 15.00 17.01
CA LEU A 263 8.46 14.11 16.35
C LEU A 263 9.84 14.78 16.18
N PHE A 264 9.89 16.10 15.97
CA PHE A 264 11.14 16.85 15.87
C PHE A 264 11.86 16.91 17.23
N ASP A 265 11.11 16.96 18.33
CA ASP A 265 11.70 16.90 19.68
C ASP A 265 12.48 15.60 19.93
N LYS A 266 12.23 14.53 19.16
CA LYS A 266 12.96 13.26 19.25
C LYS A 266 14.30 13.24 18.50
N LEU A 267 14.55 14.21 17.62
CA LEU A 267 15.76 14.29 16.81
C LEU A 267 16.89 15.07 17.51
N GLY A 268 16.57 15.80 18.59
CA GLY A 268 17.53 16.38 19.54
C GLY A 268 17.22 17.83 19.91
N ASP A 269 17.94 18.36 20.91
CA ASP A 269 17.71 19.72 21.45
C ASP A 269 17.89 20.84 20.41
N GLY A 270 18.65 20.59 19.34
CA GLY A 270 18.85 21.54 18.23
C GLY A 270 17.61 21.81 17.38
N GLU A 271 16.57 20.97 17.49
CA GLU A 271 15.39 21.04 16.62
C GLU A 271 14.19 21.74 17.26
N GLN A 272 14.31 22.28 18.48
CA GLN A 272 13.25 23.03 19.16
C GLN A 272 12.71 24.20 18.30
N ALA A 273 13.59 24.84 17.52
CA ALA A 273 13.20 25.87 16.56
C ALA A 273 12.30 25.32 15.45
N ALA A 274 12.61 24.14 14.91
CA ALA A 274 11.79 23.47 13.90
C ALA A 274 10.44 23.04 14.51
N SER A 275 10.42 22.45 15.70
CA SER A 275 9.21 22.10 16.43
C SER A 275 8.28 23.30 16.60
N LYS A 276 8.82 24.45 17.03
CA LYS A 276 8.05 25.69 17.17
C LYS A 276 7.46 26.15 15.83
N ILE A 277 8.27 26.19 14.78
CA ILE A 277 7.82 26.58 13.44
C ILE A 277 6.70 25.66 12.94
N VAL A 278 6.82 24.35 13.14
CA VAL A 278 5.79 23.38 12.73
C VAL A 278 4.45 23.66 13.42
N ARG A 279 4.44 23.85 14.75
CA ARG A 279 3.21 24.16 15.52
C ARG A 279 2.58 25.49 15.11
N GLU A 280 3.42 26.52 14.97
CA GLU A 280 2.93 27.90 14.84
C GLU A 280 2.62 28.27 13.39
N SER A 281 3.33 27.70 12.40
CA SER A 281 3.34 28.21 11.03
C SER A 281 2.64 27.31 10.02
N PHE A 282 2.41 26.03 10.30
CA PHE A 282 1.69 25.13 9.39
C PHE A 282 0.20 25.07 9.69
N ALA A 283 -0.62 24.84 8.66
CA ALA A 283 -2.06 24.67 8.81
C ALA A 283 -2.66 23.82 7.71
N GLY A 284 -3.84 23.26 8.01
CA GLY A 284 -4.61 22.45 7.06
C GLY A 284 -3.97 21.08 6.82
N PRO A 285 -4.50 20.33 5.85
CA PRO A 285 -3.95 19.02 5.51
C PRO A 285 -2.58 19.13 4.83
N ALA A 286 -1.82 18.03 4.84
CA ALA A 286 -0.69 17.81 3.94
C ALA A 286 -1.13 16.96 2.73
N GLY A 287 -0.37 16.98 1.65
CA GLY A 287 -0.54 16.13 0.48
C GLY A 287 0.64 15.21 0.30
N VAL A 288 0.38 13.98 -0.13
CA VAL A 288 1.41 13.02 -0.57
C VAL A 288 1.01 12.46 -1.93
N CYS A 289 1.95 12.42 -2.87
CA CYS A 289 1.70 11.94 -4.22
C CYS A 289 2.83 11.05 -4.76
N TRP A 290 2.43 9.97 -5.44
CA TRP A 290 3.33 9.06 -6.14
C TRP A 290 3.16 9.21 -7.65
N TYR A 291 4.26 9.08 -8.39
CA TYR A 291 4.27 9.26 -9.85
C TYR A 291 4.99 8.12 -10.58
N ALA A 292 4.50 7.78 -11.78
CA ALA A 292 5.10 6.78 -12.66
C ALA A 292 6.46 7.19 -13.26
N LYS A 293 6.97 8.38 -12.98
CA LYS A 293 8.36 8.78 -13.30
C LYS A 293 9.34 8.60 -12.14
N SER A 294 8.87 8.38 -10.91
CA SER A 294 9.69 8.35 -9.69
C SER A 294 9.93 6.93 -9.12
N THR A 295 9.64 6.66 -7.85
CA THR A 295 9.62 5.34 -7.17
C THR A 295 8.62 5.36 -6.01
N LEU A 296 8.15 4.19 -5.58
CA LEU A 296 7.24 4.06 -4.43
C LEU A 296 7.82 4.66 -3.15
N VAL A 297 9.15 4.65 -3.01
CA VAL A 297 9.88 5.19 -1.86
C VAL A 297 10.27 6.66 -2.01
N ALA A 298 9.88 7.32 -3.11
CA ALA A 298 10.17 8.73 -3.36
C ALA A 298 8.91 9.51 -3.79
N PRO A 299 7.86 9.55 -2.94
CA PRO A 299 6.74 10.45 -3.19
C PRO A 299 7.16 11.92 -3.04
N VAL A 300 6.30 12.83 -3.48
CA VAL A 300 6.36 14.25 -3.11
C VAL A 300 5.36 14.52 -2.00
N PHE A 301 5.81 15.28 -1.01
CA PHE A 301 5.01 15.80 0.09
C PHE A 301 4.84 17.30 -0.09
N VAL A 302 3.63 17.79 0.14
CA VAL A 302 3.30 19.23 0.08
C VAL A 302 2.53 19.61 1.33
N ALA A 303 2.93 20.68 1.98
CA ALA A 303 2.22 21.25 3.11
C ALA A 303 2.15 22.76 2.99
N ARG A 304 1.17 23.39 3.63
CA ARG A 304 0.92 24.82 3.51
C ARG A 304 1.25 25.55 4.81
N LEU A 305 1.86 26.71 4.66
CA LEU A 305 2.03 27.67 5.75
C LEU A 305 0.75 28.50 5.94
N LYS A 306 0.51 28.94 7.18
CA LYS A 306 -0.51 29.92 7.51
C LYS A 306 -0.22 31.22 6.74
N PRO A 307 -1.23 31.87 6.13
CA PRO A 307 -1.02 33.10 5.37
C PRO A 307 -0.27 34.19 6.15
N GLN A 308 -0.54 34.31 7.44
CA GLN A 308 0.11 35.28 8.33
C GLN A 308 1.61 35.03 8.45
N ALA A 309 2.02 33.76 8.47
CA ALA A 309 3.42 33.36 8.59
C ALA A 309 4.24 33.64 7.33
N VAL A 310 3.58 33.72 6.18
CA VAL A 310 4.20 34.07 4.88
C VAL A 310 4.28 35.58 4.69
N GLN A 311 3.32 36.33 5.23
CA GLN A 311 3.24 37.79 5.07
C GLN A 311 4.24 38.55 5.95
N ASP A 312 4.66 38.00 7.09
CA ASP A 312 5.69 38.58 7.95
C ASP A 312 7.10 38.18 7.47
N PRO A 313 7.93 39.12 6.97
CA PRO A 313 9.28 38.81 6.48
C PRO A 313 10.21 38.23 7.54
N THR A 314 10.04 38.63 8.81
CA THR A 314 10.87 38.14 9.92
C THR A 314 10.50 36.71 10.27
N GLN A 315 9.20 36.42 10.32
CA GLN A 315 8.70 35.06 10.52
C GLN A 315 9.10 34.15 9.34
N LEU A 316 8.96 34.63 8.09
CA LEU A 316 9.36 33.88 6.90
C LEU A 316 10.86 33.57 6.88
N ALA A 317 11.72 34.51 7.28
CA ALA A 317 13.16 34.26 7.41
C ALA A 317 13.47 33.22 8.50
N ALA A 318 12.77 33.26 9.63
CA ALA A 318 12.91 32.25 10.68
C ALA A 318 12.46 30.85 10.20
N ILE A 319 11.37 30.77 9.44
CA ILE A 319 10.90 29.53 8.81
C ILE A 319 11.95 28.99 7.84
N LYS A 320 12.47 29.82 6.93
CA LYS A 320 13.55 29.43 6.00
C LYS A 320 14.76 28.86 6.74
N SER A 321 15.21 29.53 7.80
CA SER A 321 16.36 29.10 8.60
C SER A 321 16.09 27.77 9.32
N ALA A 322 14.93 27.61 9.96
CA ALA A 322 14.57 26.39 10.67
C ALA A 322 14.44 25.20 9.70
N LEU A 323 13.79 25.38 8.55
CA LEU A 323 13.66 24.35 7.51
C LEU A 323 15.03 23.95 6.95
N ALA A 324 15.92 24.92 6.67
CA ALA A 324 17.27 24.65 6.21
C ALA A 324 18.09 23.84 7.24
N GLY A 325 18.00 24.21 8.52
CA GLY A 325 18.64 23.50 9.63
C GLY A 325 18.13 22.06 9.76
N ALA A 326 16.81 21.89 9.91
CA ALA A 326 16.19 20.57 10.01
C ALA A 326 16.51 19.66 8.81
N PHE A 327 16.52 20.22 7.59
CA PHE A 327 16.93 19.46 6.40
C PHE A 327 18.42 19.05 6.46
N GLY A 328 19.28 19.98 6.89
CA GLY A 328 20.70 19.72 7.09
C GLY A 328 21.00 18.65 8.14
N ASP A 329 20.18 18.57 9.19
CA ASP A 329 20.40 17.68 10.33
C ASP A 329 19.69 16.33 10.19
N ALA A 330 18.55 16.27 9.50
CA ALA A 330 17.79 15.02 9.33
C ALA A 330 18.19 14.23 8.08
N ILE A 331 18.51 14.91 6.96
CA ILE A 331 18.63 14.24 5.66
C ILE A 331 20.08 13.92 5.35
N GLY A 332 20.45 12.66 5.13
CA GLY A 332 21.77 12.34 4.55
C GLY A 332 22.27 10.95 4.85
N ALA A 333 23.07 10.41 3.92
CA ALA A 333 23.86 9.20 4.14
C ALA A 333 25.27 9.59 4.60
N TYR A 334 25.83 8.80 5.50
CA TYR A 334 27.23 8.93 5.91
C TYR A 334 28.13 8.23 4.88
N GLU A 335 28.91 9.02 4.14
CA GLU A 335 29.82 8.55 3.11
C GLU A 335 31.26 8.56 3.64
N ALA A 336 32.01 7.50 3.34
CA ALA A 336 33.44 7.44 3.68
C ALA A 336 34.30 8.38 2.82
N LYS A 337 33.78 8.83 1.67
CA LYS A 337 34.49 9.64 0.66
C LYS A 337 33.92 11.05 0.51
N ALA A 338 33.08 11.51 1.44
CA ALA A 338 32.44 12.84 1.39
C ALA A 338 33.40 14.03 1.65
N GLY A 339 34.69 13.78 1.89
CA GLY A 339 35.68 14.83 2.13
C GLY A 339 37.12 14.35 1.96
N ASN A 340 38.07 15.26 2.16
CA ASN A 340 39.51 15.00 1.99
C ASN A 340 40.18 14.41 3.26
N GLU A 341 39.42 14.24 4.35
CA GLU A 341 39.89 13.76 5.64
C GLU A 341 39.30 12.39 5.97
N ALA A 342 40.00 11.61 6.80
CA ALA A 342 39.49 10.33 7.27
C ALA A 342 38.23 10.51 8.13
N GLY A 343 37.13 9.87 7.74
CA GLY A 343 35.89 9.83 8.53
C GLY A 343 34.63 9.75 7.68
N TYR A 344 33.55 9.27 8.29
CA TYR A 344 32.23 9.24 7.68
C TYR A 344 31.55 10.59 7.81
N ARG A 345 31.12 11.19 6.70
CA ARG A 345 30.45 12.50 6.68
C ARG A 345 29.29 12.50 5.69
N ARG A 346 28.31 13.38 5.92
CA ARG A 346 27.24 13.62 4.96
C ARG A 346 27.71 14.63 3.90
N LEU A 347 27.24 14.47 2.67
CA LEU A 347 27.48 15.44 1.60
C LEU A 347 26.84 16.80 1.93
N PRO A 348 27.43 17.93 1.51
CA PRO A 348 26.90 19.25 1.85
C PRO A 348 25.53 19.50 1.23
N VAL A 349 24.68 20.30 1.90
CA VAL A 349 23.45 20.82 1.30
C VAL A 349 23.83 21.89 0.27
N LYS A 350 23.26 21.80 -0.93
CA LYS A 350 23.25 22.92 -1.88
C LYS A 350 21.97 23.71 -1.69
N ALA A 351 22.10 24.98 -1.33
CA ALA A 351 21.00 25.93 -1.27
C ALA A 351 20.97 26.80 -2.53
N SER A 352 19.79 27.10 -3.04
CA SER A 352 19.58 28.07 -4.11
C SER A 352 18.30 28.88 -3.87
N GLU A 353 18.28 30.11 -4.38
CA GLU A 353 17.10 30.97 -4.37
C GLU A 353 16.78 31.39 -5.81
N PRO A 354 16.05 30.57 -6.58
CA PRO A 354 15.75 30.85 -7.99
C PRO A 354 14.95 32.15 -8.19
N SER A 355 14.18 32.57 -7.18
CA SER A 355 13.47 33.85 -7.12
C SER A 355 13.25 34.26 -5.67
N ALA A 356 12.78 35.49 -5.42
CA ALA A 356 12.60 36.04 -4.06
C ALA A 356 11.72 35.16 -3.15
N ASP A 357 10.70 34.52 -3.72
CA ASP A 357 9.71 33.72 -2.99
C ASP A 357 10.00 32.21 -3.03
N VAL A 358 11.14 31.80 -3.58
CA VAL A 358 11.52 30.39 -3.75
C VAL A 358 12.90 30.13 -3.16
N SER A 359 12.96 29.28 -2.13
CA SER A 359 14.21 28.75 -1.58
C SER A 359 14.22 27.23 -1.75
N VAL A 360 15.34 26.67 -2.22
CA VAL A 360 15.50 25.24 -2.48
C VAL A 360 16.77 24.72 -1.82
N TRP A 361 16.67 23.60 -1.12
CA TRP A 361 17.77 22.87 -0.49
C TRP A 361 17.83 21.46 -1.06
N THR A 362 18.98 21.06 -1.57
CA THR A 362 19.18 19.73 -2.15
C THR A 362 20.41 19.05 -1.58
N ARG A 363 20.30 17.76 -1.26
CA ARG A 363 21.41 16.93 -0.81
C ARG A 363 21.38 15.57 -1.51
N PRO A 364 22.47 15.15 -2.18
CA PRO A 364 22.58 13.79 -2.69
C PRO A 364 22.71 12.77 -1.55
N VAL A 365 21.97 11.67 -1.62
CA VAL A 365 21.96 10.59 -0.63
C VAL A 365 22.18 9.25 -1.32
N SER A 366 23.31 8.58 -1.07
CA SER A 366 23.58 7.26 -1.65
C SER A 366 22.49 6.26 -1.31
N ALA A 367 21.97 5.57 -2.32
CA ALA A 367 21.01 4.50 -2.15
C ALA A 367 21.01 3.59 -3.37
N ARG A 368 21.02 2.26 -3.16
CA ARG A 368 20.94 1.29 -4.28
C ARG A 368 19.68 1.48 -5.13
N SER A 369 18.59 1.93 -4.51
CA SER A 369 17.30 2.23 -5.13
C SER A 369 17.13 3.69 -5.57
N GLY A 370 18.21 4.50 -5.54
CA GLY A 370 18.16 5.93 -5.85
C GLY A 370 17.57 6.26 -7.22
N THR A 371 16.97 7.44 -7.39
CA THR A 371 16.36 7.87 -8.67
C THR A 371 17.38 8.34 -9.69
N ALA A 372 18.57 8.78 -9.28
CA ALA A 372 19.65 9.24 -10.14
C ALA A 372 20.82 8.24 -10.20
N GLN A 373 21.59 8.27 -11.29
CA GLN A 373 22.83 7.51 -11.43
C GLN A 373 24.01 8.33 -10.88
N SER A 374 24.89 7.67 -10.12
CA SER A 374 26.11 8.30 -9.59
C SER A 374 27.10 8.62 -10.71
N ALA A 375 27.21 7.73 -11.70
CA ALA A 375 28.06 7.91 -12.87
C ALA A 375 27.69 9.19 -13.64
N GLY A 376 28.70 10.03 -13.94
CA GLY A 376 28.51 11.32 -14.61
C GLY A 376 28.02 12.47 -13.70
N SER A 377 27.73 12.21 -12.43
CA SER A 377 27.39 13.26 -11.47
C SER A 377 28.65 13.92 -10.88
N SER A 378 28.52 15.16 -10.39
CA SER A 378 29.60 15.84 -9.65
C SER A 378 29.98 15.16 -8.33
N TYR A 379 29.21 14.16 -7.90
CA TYR A 379 29.40 13.43 -6.65
C TYR A 379 29.90 12.00 -6.85
N ALA A 380 30.21 11.60 -8.10
CA ALA A 380 30.52 10.22 -8.46
C ALA A 380 31.64 9.59 -7.61
N ALA A 381 32.68 10.37 -7.31
CA ALA A 381 33.82 9.92 -6.50
C ALA A 381 33.51 9.81 -5.00
N GLN A 382 32.44 10.48 -4.53
CA GLN A 382 32.11 10.64 -3.12
C GLN A 382 30.99 9.69 -2.67
N LEU A 383 30.09 9.31 -3.58
CA LEU A 383 28.96 8.43 -3.28
C LEU A 383 29.40 6.96 -3.15
N SER A 384 28.89 6.29 -2.12
CA SER A 384 29.19 4.87 -1.86
C SER A 384 28.31 3.90 -2.68
N ALA A 385 27.27 4.40 -3.34
CA ALA A 385 26.37 3.59 -4.16
C ALA A 385 26.38 4.01 -5.64
N PRO A 386 26.09 3.08 -6.58
CA PRO A 386 25.99 3.41 -8.01
C PRO A 386 24.79 4.33 -8.34
N ARG A 387 23.87 4.49 -7.40
CA ARG A 387 22.67 5.33 -7.50
C ARG A 387 22.52 6.18 -6.24
N TYR A 388 21.78 7.28 -6.36
CA TYR A 388 21.50 8.17 -5.25
C TYR A 388 20.15 8.86 -5.41
N PHE A 389 19.61 9.37 -4.31
CA PHE A 389 18.46 10.26 -4.28
C PHE A 389 18.95 11.72 -4.25
N PRO A 390 18.61 12.57 -5.22
CA PRO A 390 18.74 14.01 -5.07
C PRO A 390 17.58 14.49 -4.18
N VAL A 391 17.72 14.31 -2.87
CA VAL A 391 16.68 14.67 -1.91
C VAL A 391 16.59 16.19 -1.87
N THR A 392 15.37 16.71 -2.03
CA THR A 392 15.13 18.15 -2.18
C THR A 392 13.98 18.61 -1.29
N LEU A 393 14.19 19.74 -0.62
CA LEU A 393 13.20 20.54 0.10
C LEU A 393 13.09 21.89 -0.59
N ALA A 394 11.88 22.40 -0.76
CA ALA A 394 11.62 23.75 -1.26
C ALA A 394 10.58 24.47 -0.41
N LEU A 395 10.75 25.78 -0.26
CA LEU A 395 9.74 26.71 0.22
C LEU A 395 9.38 27.63 -0.95
N ALA A 396 8.13 27.59 -1.41
CA ALA A 396 7.68 28.38 -2.55
C ALA A 396 6.21 28.78 -2.41
N HIS A 397 5.88 30.06 -2.61
CA HIS A 397 4.49 30.54 -2.66
C HIS A 397 3.64 30.17 -1.43
N GLY A 398 4.26 30.08 -0.25
CA GLY A 398 3.60 29.64 0.99
C GLY A 398 3.41 28.13 1.14
N TYR A 399 4.04 27.33 0.28
CA TYR A 399 4.07 25.87 0.34
C TYR A 399 5.47 25.36 0.68
N VAL A 400 5.52 24.32 1.52
CA VAL A 400 6.71 23.52 1.76
C VAL A 400 6.57 22.23 0.97
N VAL A 401 7.53 21.95 0.11
CA VAL A 401 7.55 20.81 -0.81
C VAL A 401 8.79 19.97 -0.53
N PHE A 402 8.62 18.67 -0.31
CA PHE A 402 9.72 17.75 -0.04
C PHE A 402 9.60 16.50 -0.88
N SER A 403 10.71 16.04 -1.47
CA SER A 403 10.78 14.72 -2.10
C SER A 403 12.19 14.16 -2.10
N PRO A 404 12.37 12.83 -1.97
CA PRO A 404 13.63 12.17 -2.32
C PRO A 404 13.99 12.27 -3.82
N ASP A 405 13.07 12.68 -4.67
CA ASP A 405 13.27 12.87 -6.11
C ASP A 405 13.06 14.33 -6.51
N ALA A 406 14.17 15.07 -6.68
CA ALA A 406 14.18 16.48 -7.08
C ALA A 406 13.23 16.81 -8.25
N ARG A 407 13.06 15.89 -9.20
CA ARG A 407 12.17 16.10 -10.37
C ARG A 407 10.73 16.39 -9.93
N LEU A 408 10.24 15.72 -8.89
CA LEU A 408 8.89 15.95 -8.39
C LEU A 408 8.75 17.30 -7.67
N VAL A 409 9.82 17.79 -7.05
CA VAL A 409 9.85 19.15 -6.51
C VAL A 409 9.80 20.15 -7.65
N ASP A 410 10.61 19.97 -8.70
CA ASP A 410 10.63 20.85 -9.88
C ASP A 410 9.25 20.92 -10.57
N ASP A 411 8.57 19.78 -10.74
CA ASP A 411 7.21 19.76 -11.29
C ASP A 411 6.23 20.52 -10.41
N THR A 412 6.32 20.36 -9.08
CA THR A 412 5.44 21.04 -8.12
C THR A 412 5.69 22.56 -8.15
N LEU A 413 6.94 22.99 -8.21
CA LEU A 413 7.28 24.41 -8.40
C LEU A 413 6.74 24.93 -9.74
N ALA A 414 6.81 24.14 -10.80
CA ALA A 414 6.23 24.52 -12.09
C ALA A 414 4.69 24.64 -12.04
N VAL A 415 3.99 23.82 -11.24
CA VAL A 415 2.55 23.99 -10.99
C VAL A 415 2.26 25.29 -10.27
N LEU A 416 3.00 25.58 -9.19
CA LEU A 416 2.82 26.82 -8.42
C LEU A 416 3.07 28.07 -9.28
N ASP A 417 4.02 27.99 -10.21
CA ASP A 417 4.29 29.03 -11.21
C ASP A 417 3.30 29.02 -12.40
N LYS A 418 2.28 28.16 -12.39
CA LYS A 418 1.27 27.99 -13.46
C LYS A 418 1.87 27.58 -14.82
N ARG A 419 3.02 26.90 -14.80
CA ARG A 419 3.72 26.36 -15.98
C ARG A 419 3.46 24.87 -16.21
N TYR A 420 2.80 24.20 -15.26
CA TYR A 420 2.44 22.78 -15.34
C TYR A 420 1.01 22.57 -14.81
N PRO A 421 0.22 21.63 -15.38
CA PRO A 421 -1.15 21.37 -14.90
C PRO A 421 -1.17 20.77 -13.49
N ALA A 422 -2.18 21.15 -12.72
CA ALA A 422 -2.42 20.67 -11.37
C ALA A 422 -3.40 19.50 -11.35
N ILE A 423 -3.42 18.71 -10.26
CA ILE A 423 -4.46 17.70 -10.05
C ILE A 423 -5.85 18.33 -10.04
N ALA A 424 -5.98 19.55 -9.52
CA ALA A 424 -7.23 20.29 -9.50
C ALA A 424 -7.85 20.46 -10.90
N ASP A 425 -7.07 20.44 -11.97
CA ASP A 425 -7.56 20.56 -13.35
C ASP A 425 -8.26 19.28 -13.84
N THR A 426 -8.09 18.17 -13.13
CA THR A 426 -8.69 16.85 -13.45
C THR A 426 -9.87 16.49 -12.55
N LEU A 427 -10.07 17.24 -11.46
CA LEU A 427 -11.14 17.01 -10.49
C LEU A 427 -12.29 17.98 -10.73
N ALA A 428 -13.52 17.53 -10.47
CA ALA A 428 -14.69 18.41 -10.53
C ALA A 428 -14.55 19.57 -9.50
N PRO A 429 -14.72 20.85 -9.90
CA PRO A 429 -14.47 22.01 -9.04
C PRO A 429 -15.23 21.98 -7.70
N GLN A 430 -16.48 21.52 -7.72
CA GLN A 430 -17.34 21.41 -6.55
C GLN A 430 -16.88 20.34 -5.53
N ARG A 431 -16.02 19.41 -5.93
CA ARG A 431 -15.51 18.33 -5.05
C ARG A 431 -14.10 18.59 -4.52
N LEU A 432 -13.39 19.61 -5.04
CA LEU A 432 -12.00 19.87 -4.68
C LEU A 432 -11.75 19.91 -3.17
N ALA A 433 -12.65 20.54 -2.42
CA ALA A 433 -12.50 20.66 -0.97
C ALA A 433 -12.60 19.31 -0.26
N ALA A 434 -13.60 18.48 -0.62
CA ALA A 434 -13.94 17.23 0.05
C ALA A 434 -13.15 16.01 -0.43
N THR A 435 -12.47 16.11 -1.59
CA THR A 435 -11.63 15.04 -2.13
C THR A 435 -10.43 14.81 -1.23
N VAL A 436 -10.29 13.59 -0.72
CA VAL A 436 -9.18 13.16 0.14
C VAL A 436 -8.18 12.24 -0.57
N MET A 437 -8.58 11.64 -1.69
CA MET A 437 -7.70 10.78 -2.47
C MET A 437 -8.00 10.90 -3.97
N SER A 438 -6.98 10.82 -4.81
CA SER A 438 -7.09 10.70 -6.26
C SER A 438 -6.18 9.58 -6.75
N ILE A 439 -6.68 8.71 -7.63
CA ILE A 439 -5.94 7.58 -8.19
C ILE A 439 -6.12 7.57 -9.70
N THR A 440 -5.00 7.42 -10.42
CA THR A 440 -4.99 7.25 -11.88
C THR A 440 -4.51 5.83 -12.20
N PRO A 441 -5.42 4.86 -12.41
CA PRO A 441 -5.06 3.44 -12.56
C PRO A 441 -3.97 3.16 -13.60
N ALA A 442 -3.97 3.87 -14.74
CA ALA A 442 -2.92 3.76 -15.76
C ALA A 442 -1.53 4.13 -15.22
N THR A 443 -1.43 5.27 -14.54
CA THR A 443 -0.19 5.72 -13.92
C THR A 443 0.20 4.83 -12.73
N SER A 444 -0.76 4.33 -11.94
CA SER A 444 -0.49 3.36 -10.87
C SER A 444 0.08 2.05 -11.42
N ALA A 445 -0.50 1.52 -12.49
CA ALA A 445 -0.03 0.32 -13.16
C ALA A 445 1.41 0.49 -13.67
N ALA A 446 1.71 1.61 -14.33
CA ALA A 446 3.06 1.92 -14.81
C ALA A 446 4.08 2.07 -13.66
N LEU A 447 3.67 2.67 -12.54
CA LEU A 447 4.49 2.74 -11.33
C LEU A 447 4.81 1.34 -10.79
N VAL A 448 3.80 0.48 -10.64
CA VAL A 448 3.99 -0.88 -10.11
C VAL A 448 4.83 -1.74 -11.06
N GLU A 449 4.59 -1.67 -12.37
CA GLU A 449 5.38 -2.39 -13.37
C GLU A 449 6.86 -2.02 -13.28
N ARG A 450 7.16 -0.72 -13.19
CA ARG A 450 8.54 -0.24 -13.10
C ARG A 450 9.23 -0.67 -11.81
N GLU A 451 8.54 -0.63 -10.68
CA GLU A 451 9.10 -1.07 -9.40
C GLU A 451 9.32 -2.59 -9.35
N ALA A 452 8.37 -3.38 -9.88
CA ALA A 452 8.54 -4.82 -10.03
C ALA A 452 9.73 -5.13 -10.95
N GLY A 453 9.87 -4.42 -12.07
CA GLY A 453 10.97 -4.61 -13.00
C GLY A 453 12.34 -4.23 -12.45
N ARG A 454 12.43 -3.20 -11.61
CA ARG A 454 13.67 -2.83 -10.89
C ARG A 454 14.05 -3.82 -9.81
N SER A 455 13.06 -4.47 -9.20
CA SER A 455 13.26 -5.43 -8.10
C SER A 455 13.60 -6.84 -8.60
N LEU A 456 13.40 -7.12 -9.90
CA LEU A 456 13.65 -8.41 -10.55
C LEU A 456 14.71 -8.27 -11.66
N PRO A 457 16.02 -8.22 -11.32
CA PRO A 457 17.08 -8.12 -12.32
C PRO A 457 17.05 -9.29 -13.30
N ALA A 458 17.22 -8.98 -14.59
CA ALA A 458 17.09 -9.96 -15.65
C ALA A 458 18.15 -11.08 -15.61
N ASP A 459 19.32 -10.75 -15.08
CA ASP A 459 20.50 -11.60 -14.91
C ASP A 459 20.41 -12.50 -13.67
N GLN A 460 19.63 -12.12 -12.66
CA GLN A 460 19.57 -12.83 -11.38
C GLN A 460 18.28 -13.64 -11.21
N GLU A 461 17.16 -13.18 -11.77
CA GLU A 461 15.82 -13.68 -11.43
C GLU A 461 14.98 -13.99 -12.69
N ALA A 462 15.57 -14.63 -13.70
CA ALA A 462 14.91 -14.88 -14.99
C ALA A 462 13.57 -15.64 -14.87
N VAL A 463 13.48 -16.62 -13.97
CA VAL A 463 12.26 -17.39 -13.71
C VAL A 463 11.17 -16.51 -13.13
N PHE A 464 11.47 -15.72 -12.08
CA PHE A 464 10.50 -14.82 -11.47
C PHE A 464 10.11 -13.67 -12.41
N ARG A 465 11.04 -13.18 -13.23
CA ARG A 465 10.76 -12.17 -14.25
C ARG A 465 9.80 -12.71 -15.31
N ASN A 466 9.98 -13.95 -15.75
CA ASN A 466 9.04 -14.61 -16.66
C ASN A 466 7.67 -14.81 -15.99
N ALA A 467 7.63 -15.26 -14.73
CA ALA A 467 6.38 -15.37 -13.98
C ALA A 467 5.67 -14.01 -13.82
N ALA A 468 6.40 -12.94 -13.51
CA ALA A 468 5.85 -11.58 -13.45
C ALA A 468 5.33 -11.11 -14.82
N ARG A 469 6.05 -11.38 -15.91
CA ARG A 469 5.57 -11.10 -17.26
C ARG A 469 4.29 -11.83 -17.60
N THR A 470 4.20 -13.11 -17.25
CA THR A 470 3.04 -13.95 -17.56
C THR A 470 1.83 -13.63 -16.69
N HIS A 471 2.03 -13.34 -15.40
CA HIS A 471 0.92 -13.26 -14.43
C HIS A 471 0.64 -11.85 -13.88
N LEU A 472 1.65 -10.99 -13.77
CA LEU A 472 1.51 -9.64 -13.22
C LEU A 472 1.16 -8.62 -14.31
N LEU A 473 1.90 -8.58 -15.42
CA LEU A 473 1.71 -7.54 -16.44
C LEU A 473 0.29 -7.52 -17.04
N PRO A 474 -0.35 -8.66 -17.39
CA PRO A 474 -1.71 -8.64 -17.91
C PRO A 474 -2.71 -8.03 -16.91
N LYS A 475 -2.51 -8.27 -15.61
CA LYS A 475 -3.32 -7.68 -14.54
C LYS A 475 -3.10 -6.18 -14.42
N LEU A 476 -1.85 -5.72 -14.54
CA LEU A 476 -1.54 -4.29 -14.54
C LEU A 476 -2.13 -3.59 -15.77
N HIS A 477 -2.11 -4.20 -16.95
CA HIS A 477 -2.76 -3.68 -18.14
C HIS A 477 -4.29 -3.61 -17.99
N ALA A 478 -4.91 -4.63 -17.38
CA ALA A 478 -6.33 -4.59 -17.04
C ALA A 478 -6.64 -3.44 -16.09
N VAL A 479 -5.83 -3.23 -15.05
CA VAL A 479 -5.96 -2.08 -14.12
C VAL A 479 -5.82 -0.75 -14.86
N ALA A 480 -4.85 -0.64 -15.77
CA ALA A 480 -4.61 0.59 -16.53
C ALA A 480 -5.81 1.02 -17.39
N SER A 481 -6.72 0.09 -17.72
CA SER A 481 -7.91 0.38 -18.52
C SER A 481 -9.01 1.14 -17.78
N TYR A 482 -9.00 1.15 -16.45
CA TYR A 482 -10.03 1.85 -15.67
C TYR A 482 -9.90 3.36 -15.75
N ALA A 483 -11.02 4.06 -15.59
CA ALA A 483 -11.05 5.51 -15.48
C ALA A 483 -10.34 5.97 -14.19
N PRO A 484 -9.69 7.15 -14.20
CA PRO A 484 -9.24 7.80 -12.97
C PRO A 484 -10.42 7.96 -12.00
N PHE A 485 -10.14 7.94 -10.70
CA PHE A 485 -11.17 8.13 -9.70
C PHE A 485 -10.66 8.86 -8.47
N ALA A 486 -11.57 9.54 -7.79
CA ALA A 486 -11.33 10.25 -6.56
C ALA A 486 -12.22 9.73 -5.43
N LEU A 487 -11.72 9.82 -4.20
CA LEU A 487 -12.47 9.52 -2.98
C LEU A 487 -12.76 10.82 -2.23
N SER A 488 -13.99 11.00 -1.77
CA SER A 488 -14.36 12.14 -0.92
C SER A 488 -14.99 11.70 0.39
N LEU A 489 -14.78 12.51 1.42
CA LEU A 489 -15.50 12.43 2.69
C LEU A 489 -16.65 13.45 2.71
N PRO A 490 -17.58 13.37 3.68
CA PRO A 490 -18.55 14.44 3.90
C PRO A 490 -17.86 15.75 4.31
N ASP A 491 -18.45 16.90 3.96
CA ASP A 491 -17.90 18.23 4.24
C ASP A 491 -17.70 18.51 5.74
N SER A 492 -18.53 17.88 6.58
CA SER A 492 -18.45 17.93 8.04
C SER A 492 -18.16 16.54 8.59
N LEU A 493 -17.08 16.42 9.35
CA LEU A 493 -16.75 15.20 10.09
C LEU A 493 -17.57 15.12 11.39
N PRO A 494 -17.83 13.91 11.91
CA PRO A 494 -18.67 13.71 13.09
C PRO A 494 -18.03 14.33 14.33
N SER A 495 -18.85 14.75 15.31
CA SER A 495 -18.38 15.29 16.59
C SER A 495 -17.99 14.23 17.62
N SER A 496 -18.22 12.95 17.30
CA SER A 496 -17.81 11.79 18.09
C SER A 496 -17.25 10.70 17.18
N LEU A 497 -16.46 9.78 17.73
CA LEU A 497 -15.95 8.62 17.00
C LEU A 497 -17.08 7.90 16.24
N GLY A 498 -16.96 7.77 14.92
CA GLY A 498 -18.04 7.21 14.11
C GLY A 498 -17.67 6.91 12.66
N TRP A 499 -18.48 6.08 12.01
CA TRP A 499 -18.33 5.73 10.60
C TRP A 499 -18.91 6.83 9.70
N VAL A 500 -18.11 7.33 8.76
CA VAL A 500 -18.56 8.23 7.70
C VAL A 500 -18.50 7.54 6.34
N PRO A 501 -19.46 7.78 5.43
CA PRO A 501 -19.41 7.21 4.09
C PRO A 501 -18.25 7.81 3.28
N VAL A 502 -17.54 6.96 2.54
CA VAL A 502 -16.54 7.36 1.53
C VAL A 502 -17.21 7.28 0.18
N GLN A 503 -17.31 8.42 -0.52
CA GLN A 503 -17.89 8.46 -1.85
C GLN A 503 -16.80 8.27 -2.91
N TRP A 504 -17.13 7.47 -3.92
CA TRP A 504 -16.26 7.19 -5.05
C TRP A 504 -16.74 7.95 -6.28
N HIS A 505 -15.81 8.64 -6.92
CA HIS A 505 -16.09 9.49 -8.06
C HIS A 505 -15.22 9.08 -9.23
N PHE A 506 -15.81 8.59 -10.32
CA PHE A 506 -15.06 8.29 -11.53
C PHE A 506 -14.93 9.56 -12.37
N GLU A 507 -13.70 9.92 -12.70
CA GLU A 507 -13.40 11.10 -13.50
C GLU A 507 -13.32 10.72 -14.98
N SER A 508 -13.78 11.62 -15.85
CA SER A 508 -13.60 11.43 -17.29
C SER A 508 -12.12 11.40 -17.61
N ARG A 509 -11.70 10.44 -18.46
CA ARG A 509 -10.30 10.34 -18.90
C ARG A 509 -9.94 11.65 -19.64
N ALA A 510 -9.09 12.47 -19.03
CA ALA A 510 -8.58 13.67 -19.69
C ALA A 510 -7.84 13.25 -20.97
N SER A 511 -8.14 13.89 -22.10
CA SER A 511 -7.50 13.66 -23.40
C SER A 511 -6.09 14.26 -23.48
N ALA A 512 -5.34 14.23 -22.38
CA ALA A 512 -3.98 14.74 -22.32
C ALA A 512 -3.02 13.57 -22.56
N SER A 513 -2.59 13.40 -23.81
CA SER A 513 -1.41 12.58 -24.10
C SER A 513 -0.22 13.10 -23.28
N PRO A 514 0.54 12.22 -22.60
CA PRO A 514 1.74 12.63 -21.89
C PRO A 514 2.69 13.34 -22.87
N ARG A 515 2.99 14.62 -22.64
CA ARG A 515 4.10 15.27 -23.33
C ARG A 515 5.40 14.68 -22.78
N GLY A 516 6.01 13.77 -23.55
CA GLY A 516 7.44 13.51 -23.53
C GLY A 516 8.03 12.94 -22.24
N ASP A 517 7.53 11.81 -21.74
CA ASP A 517 8.24 11.00 -20.74
C ASP A 517 9.12 9.93 -21.43
N THR A 518 10.15 10.36 -22.16
CA THR A 518 11.16 9.45 -22.76
C THR A 518 12.23 8.98 -21.76
N ALA A 519 12.05 9.25 -20.46
CA ALA A 519 12.92 8.75 -19.39
C ALA A 519 12.38 7.48 -18.69
N ALA A 520 11.49 6.72 -19.35
CA ALA A 520 11.06 5.42 -18.86
C ALA A 520 12.21 4.40 -19.02
N GLY A 521 12.72 3.88 -17.90
CA GLY A 521 13.56 2.68 -17.93
C GLY A 521 12.88 1.55 -18.70
N ARG A 522 13.68 0.67 -19.32
CA ARG A 522 13.19 -0.36 -20.25
C ARG A 522 11.96 -1.09 -19.67
N PRO A 523 10.80 -1.05 -20.35
CA PRO A 523 9.62 -1.80 -19.92
C PRO A 523 9.93 -3.29 -19.88
N LEU A 524 9.16 -4.06 -19.12
CA LEU A 524 9.33 -5.50 -18.95
C LEU A 524 8.95 -6.30 -20.22
N GLY A 525 9.41 -5.88 -21.40
CA GLY A 525 9.15 -6.53 -22.70
C GLY A 525 10.17 -6.22 -23.79
N ALA A 526 11.09 -5.26 -23.60
CA ALA A 526 12.15 -5.01 -24.57
C ALA A 526 13.24 -6.08 -24.45
N GLY A 527 13.30 -7.00 -25.42
CA GLY A 527 14.42 -7.93 -25.58
C GLY A 527 15.75 -7.20 -25.83
N PRO A 528 16.89 -7.87 -25.68
CA PRO A 528 18.15 -7.39 -26.22
C PRO A 528 17.98 -7.28 -27.74
N LYS A 529 18.20 -6.10 -28.33
CA LYS A 529 18.59 -6.07 -29.74
C LYS A 529 20.06 -6.49 -29.74
N ASP A 530 20.36 -7.55 -30.47
CA ASP A 530 21.71 -8.02 -30.69
C ASP A 530 22.56 -6.86 -31.22
N ALA A 531 23.57 -6.50 -30.44
CA ALA A 531 24.70 -5.74 -30.91
C ALA A 531 25.67 -6.78 -31.47
N ASP A 532 25.56 -7.02 -32.77
CA ASP A 532 26.62 -7.51 -33.65
C ASP A 532 26.00 -7.70 -35.04
N ASP A 533 26.15 -6.68 -35.90
CA ASP A 533 26.69 -6.97 -37.23
C ASP A 533 27.30 -5.72 -37.89
N THR A 534 28.43 -5.99 -38.53
CA THR A 534 29.26 -5.16 -39.42
C THR A 534 30.23 -4.15 -38.80
N GLY A 535 31.47 -4.66 -38.65
CA GLY A 535 32.68 -3.91 -38.43
C GLY A 535 33.25 -3.21 -39.68
N ASP A 536 34.32 -2.49 -39.41
CA ASP A 536 35.13 -1.65 -40.29
C ASP A 536 35.68 -2.34 -41.54
N SER A 537 35.78 -1.58 -42.64
CA SER A 537 37.01 -1.52 -43.44
C SER A 537 37.09 -0.23 -44.28
N GLU A 538 38.12 0.55 -43.95
CA GLU A 538 39.04 1.34 -44.79
C GLU A 538 38.57 1.93 -46.13
N GLY A 539 38.83 3.23 -46.28
CA GLY A 539 38.62 3.99 -47.51
C GLY A 539 39.72 3.81 -48.55
N SER A 540 39.36 4.09 -49.80
CA SER A 540 40.19 4.65 -50.87
C SER A 540 39.30 4.89 -52.09
N HIS A 541 39.40 6.10 -52.69
CA HIS A 541 39.29 6.46 -54.12
C HIS A 541 38.53 5.50 -55.07
N ASP A 542 37.60 5.89 -55.94
CA ASP A 542 37.63 7.01 -56.88
C ASP A 542 36.28 7.15 -57.62
N GLN A 543 36.00 8.34 -58.17
CA GLN A 543 35.00 8.56 -59.23
C GLN A 543 35.49 7.96 -60.56
N ALA A 544 34.62 7.26 -61.31
CA ALA A 544 34.33 7.52 -62.73
C ALA A 544 33.68 6.32 -63.46
N ASN A 545 32.88 6.68 -64.47
CA ASN A 545 32.48 5.92 -65.66
C ASN A 545 31.27 4.98 -65.62
N GLN A 546 30.17 5.54 -66.13
CA GLN A 546 29.40 5.05 -67.27
C GLN A 546 30.04 3.86 -68.03
N ALA A 547 29.29 2.78 -68.23
CA ALA A 547 28.66 2.44 -69.52
C ALA A 547 28.22 0.96 -69.53
N ASN A 548 27.05 0.76 -70.15
CA ASN A 548 26.55 -0.46 -70.79
C ASN A 548 26.26 -1.68 -69.91
N GLN A 549 25.31 -2.57 -70.22
CA GLN A 549 24.14 -2.64 -71.11
C GLN A 549 23.68 -4.11 -70.94
N ALA A 550 22.36 -4.36 -71.01
CA ALA A 550 21.75 -5.69 -71.20
C ALA A 550 21.93 -6.71 -70.04
N ASP A 551 21.00 -7.61 -69.72
CA ASP A 551 19.69 -7.95 -70.24
C ASP A 551 18.94 -8.70 -69.13
N GLN A 552 17.62 -8.55 -69.10
CA GLN A 552 16.66 -9.47 -68.45
C GLN A 552 16.71 -10.88 -69.09
N PRO A 553 15.88 -11.87 -68.69
CA PRO A 553 15.33 -12.23 -67.37
C PRO A 553 15.37 -13.77 -67.13
N GLY A 554 14.89 -14.22 -65.97
CA GLY A 554 13.95 -15.36 -65.96
C GLY A 554 14.35 -16.64 -65.22
N THR A 555 13.40 -17.03 -64.35
CA THR A 555 12.89 -18.39 -64.12
C THR A 555 13.67 -19.37 -63.21
N SER A 556 13.08 -19.52 -62.01
CA SER A 556 12.47 -20.75 -61.44
C SER A 556 13.32 -21.90 -60.88
N ALA A 557 12.88 -22.32 -59.68
CA ALA A 557 12.93 -23.65 -59.05
C ALA A 557 14.33 -24.17 -58.66
N ASN A 558 14.57 -24.71 -57.45
CA ASN A 558 13.71 -25.42 -56.50
C ASN A 558 13.85 -24.89 -55.06
#